data_AF-A0AAW9B7Z7-F1
#
_entry.id   AF-A0AAW9B7Z7-F1
#
_cell.length_a   1.000
_cell.length_b   1.000
_cell.length_c   1.000
_cell.angle_alpha   90.00
_cell.angle_beta   90.00
_cell.angle_gamma   90.00
#
_symmetry.space_group_name_H-M   'P 1'
#
loop_
_entity.id
_entity.type
_entity.pdbx_description
1 polymer ?
#
loop_
_entity_poly.entity_id
_entity_poly.type
_entity_poly.pdbx_seq_one_letter_code
_entity_poly.pdbx_strand_id
1 'polypeptide(L)'
;MLARLLLSFSMVLTAFGVGAAEVDKTQPYQMMKQVAEVTFARLKAEQPKIKQDPNLLKVIVEQELMPYVNDRYAALKLLGPNLKGAKREDVLEFVDAFRAYLIAS
;
A
#
# COMPACT_ATOMS: atom_id res chain seq x y z
N MET A 1 34.77 19.91 -30.11
CA MET A 1 33.83 20.45 -29.10
C MET A 1 32.39 19.99 -29.30
N LEU A 2 31.93 19.76 -30.55
CA LEU A 2 30.60 19.20 -30.84
C LEU A 2 30.38 17.75 -30.34
N ALA A 3 31.41 16.90 -30.34
CA ALA A 3 31.32 15.52 -29.84
C ALA A 3 31.10 15.44 -28.30
N ARG A 4 31.52 16.45 -27.53
CA ARG A 4 31.29 16.53 -26.08
C ARG A 4 29.89 17.05 -25.72
N LEU A 5 29.27 17.81 -26.63
CA LEU A 5 27.88 18.26 -26.51
C LEU A 5 26.86 17.17 -26.91
N LEU A 6 27.23 16.26 -27.82
CA LEU A 6 26.39 15.11 -28.17
C LEU A 6 26.34 14.04 -27.06
N LEU A 7 27.41 13.92 -26.27
CA LEU A 7 27.49 13.01 -25.12
C LEU A 7 26.69 13.47 -23.90
N SER A 8 26.37 14.76 -23.81
CA SER A 8 25.57 15.34 -22.71
C SER A 8 24.05 15.30 -22.99
N PHE A 9 23.63 14.99 -24.21
CA PHE A 9 22.21 14.85 -24.57
C PHE A 9 21.67 13.42 -24.35
N SER A 10 22.54 12.43 -24.15
CA SER A 10 22.16 11.01 -24.07
C SER A 10 21.81 10.51 -22.66
N MET A 11 21.75 11.38 -21.63
CA MET A 11 21.66 10.96 -20.23
C MET A 11 20.37 11.42 -19.52
N VAL A 12 19.22 11.39 -20.21
CA VAL A 12 17.93 11.81 -19.62
C VAL A 12 16.80 10.79 -19.77
N LEU A 13 16.99 9.65 -20.47
CA LEU A 13 15.88 8.79 -20.88
C LEU A 13 15.65 7.50 -20.07
N THR A 14 16.32 7.28 -18.95
CA THR A 14 16.06 6.10 -18.10
C THR A 14 15.25 6.43 -16.86
N ALA A 15 14.07 7.02 -17.05
CA ALA A 15 12.99 6.96 -16.08
C ALA A 15 11.91 6.01 -16.64
N PHE A 16 12.27 4.73 -16.78
CA PHE A 16 11.25 3.70 -16.96
C PHE A 16 10.48 3.62 -15.66
N GLY A 17 9.35 4.33 -15.60
CA GLY A 17 8.33 4.05 -14.60
C GLY A 17 7.98 2.58 -14.71
N VAL A 18 8.31 1.81 -13.68
CA VAL A 18 7.79 0.45 -13.51
C VAL A 18 6.29 0.64 -13.33
N GLY A 19 5.53 0.54 -14.42
CA GLY A 19 4.09 0.47 -14.37
C GLY A 19 3.75 -0.82 -13.65
N ALA A 20 3.42 -0.73 -12.36
CA ALA A 20 2.84 -1.85 -11.64
C ALA A 20 1.61 -2.29 -12.46
N ALA A 21 1.58 -3.56 -12.86
CA ALA A 21 0.43 -4.10 -13.57
C ALA A 21 -0.81 -3.87 -12.70
N GLU A 22 -1.82 -3.19 -13.25
CA GLU A 22 -3.06 -2.97 -12.52
C GLU A 22 -3.63 -4.33 -12.09
N VAL A 23 -3.92 -4.46 -10.80
CA VAL A 23 -4.54 -5.67 -10.26
C VAL A 23 -6.03 -5.62 -10.61
N ASP A 24 -6.51 -6.62 -11.34
CA ASP A 24 -7.93 -6.78 -11.63
C ASP A 24 -8.70 -7.08 -10.32
N LYS A 25 -9.57 -6.14 -9.92
CA LYS A 25 -10.39 -6.23 -8.71
C LYS A 25 -11.70 -6.99 -8.90
N THR A 26 -12.04 -7.39 -10.13
CA THR A 26 -13.30 -8.09 -10.46
C THR A 26 -13.24 -9.60 -10.19
N GLN A 27 -12.04 -10.17 -10.14
CA GLN A 27 -11.78 -11.58 -9.87
C GLN A 27 -11.09 -11.75 -8.50
N PRO A 28 -11.84 -11.86 -7.38
CA PRO A 28 -11.28 -11.72 -6.04
C PRO A 28 -10.19 -12.75 -5.70
N TYR A 29 -10.30 -13.98 -6.17
CA TYR A 29 -9.26 -14.99 -5.96
C TYR A 29 -7.96 -14.68 -6.70
N GLN A 30 -8.06 -14.17 -7.93
CA GLN A 30 -6.89 -13.80 -8.73
C GLN A 30 -6.23 -12.55 -8.15
N MET A 31 -7.05 -11.55 -7.78
CA MET A 31 -6.62 -10.35 -7.07
C MET A 31 -5.83 -10.71 -5.82
N MET A 32 -6.40 -11.54 -4.93
CA MET A 32 -5.73 -11.96 -3.69
C MET A 32 -4.40 -12.66 -3.97
N LYS A 33 -4.36 -13.56 -4.96
CA LYS A 33 -3.13 -14.25 -5.35
C LYS A 33 -2.06 -13.26 -5.81
N GLN A 34 -2.40 -12.35 -6.71
CA GLN A 34 -1.47 -11.36 -7.25
C GLN A 34 -0.95 -10.42 -6.15
N VAL A 35 -1.84 -9.92 -5.29
CA VAL A 35 -1.47 -9.06 -4.15
C VAL A 35 -0.51 -9.78 -3.20
N ALA A 36 -0.78 -11.05 -2.90
CA ALA A 36 0.10 -11.86 -2.06
C ALA A 36 1.47 -12.08 -2.72
N GLU A 37 1.51 -12.44 -4.00
CA GLU A 37 2.75 -12.63 -4.76
C GLU A 37 3.63 -11.37 -4.75
N VAL A 38 3.04 -10.20 -5.00
CA VAL A 38 3.74 -8.90 -4.94
C VAL A 38 4.26 -8.62 -3.53
N THR A 39 3.41 -8.77 -2.52
CA THR A 39 3.76 -8.49 -1.12
C THR A 39 4.91 -9.38 -0.65
N PHE A 40 4.84 -10.69 -0.87
CA PHE A 40 5.89 -11.62 -0.45
C PHE A 40 7.19 -11.43 -1.25
N ALA A 41 7.12 -11.12 -2.54
CA ALA A 41 8.30 -10.78 -3.34
C ALA A 41 9.03 -9.56 -2.76
N ARG A 42 8.29 -8.52 -2.39
CA ARG A 42 8.84 -7.31 -1.76
C ARG A 42 9.43 -7.60 -0.38
N LEU A 43 8.72 -8.32 0.48
CA LEU A 43 9.23 -8.74 1.80
C LEU A 43 10.56 -9.51 1.68
N LYS A 44 10.67 -10.40 0.69
CA LYS A 44 11.90 -11.16 0.42
C LYS A 44 13.03 -10.26 -0.07
N ALA A 45 12.74 -9.35 -1.00
CA ALA A 45 13.75 -8.46 -1.59
C ALA A 45 14.25 -7.41 -0.59
N GLU A 46 13.38 -6.91 0.27
CA GLU A 46 13.67 -5.80 1.20
C GLU A 46 14.06 -6.27 2.62
N GLN A 47 14.20 -7.57 2.86
CA GLN A 47 14.58 -8.15 4.16
C GLN A 47 15.74 -7.42 4.86
N PRO A 48 16.88 -7.11 4.20
CA PRO A 48 17.97 -6.37 4.82
C PRO A 48 17.56 -4.98 5.35
N LYS A 49 16.68 -4.28 4.62
CA LYS A 49 16.16 -2.97 5.02
C LYS A 49 15.16 -3.10 6.16
N ILE A 50 14.29 -4.12 6.12
CA ILE A 50 13.34 -4.43 7.19
C ILE A 50 14.06 -4.71 8.51
N LYS A 51 15.21 -5.39 8.47
CA LYS A 51 16.05 -5.60 9.67
C LYS A 51 16.64 -4.31 10.23
N GLN A 52 16.95 -3.34 9.36
CA GLN A 52 17.50 -2.04 9.77
C GLN A 52 16.40 -1.12 10.32
N ASP A 53 15.23 -1.12 9.69
CA ASP A 53 14.04 -0.39 10.14
C ASP A 53 12.77 -1.27 10.01
N PRO A 54 12.30 -1.85 11.12
CA PRO A 54 11.09 -2.65 11.14
C PRO A 54 9.82 -1.88 10.74
N ASN A 55 9.81 -0.54 10.81
CA ASN A 55 8.65 0.24 10.37
C ASN A 55 8.40 0.13 8.86
N LEU A 56 9.37 -0.34 8.09
CA LEU A 56 9.17 -0.65 6.68
C LEU A 56 8.07 -1.69 6.44
N LEU A 57 7.80 -2.58 7.42
CA LEU A 57 6.67 -3.51 7.34
C LEU A 57 5.32 -2.78 7.26
N LYS A 58 5.15 -1.70 8.03
CA LYS A 58 3.94 -0.87 8.01
C LYS A 58 3.75 -0.22 6.64
N VAL A 59 4.85 0.24 6.04
CA VAL A 59 4.84 0.82 4.68
C VAL A 59 4.44 -0.24 3.65
N ILE A 60 4.93 -1.47 3.78
CA ILE A 60 4.55 -2.58 2.89
C ILE A 60 3.06 -2.91 3.05
N VAL A 61 2.54 -2.99 4.28
CA VAL A 61 1.10 -3.21 4.52
C VAL A 61 0.26 -2.10 3.89
N GLU A 62 0.64 -0.84 4.13
CA GLU A 62 -0.06 0.33 3.61
C GLU A 62 -0.09 0.38 2.08
N GLN A 63 1.02 0.02 1.43
CA GLN A 63 1.15 0.14 -0.02
C GLN A 63 0.61 -1.09 -0.77
N GLU A 64 0.83 -2.30 -0.24
CA GLU A 64 0.51 -3.54 -0.97
C GLU A 64 -0.85 -4.12 -0.58
N LEU A 65 -1.30 -3.94 0.67
CA LEU A 65 -2.52 -4.60 1.17
C LEU A 65 -3.70 -3.63 1.27
N MET A 66 -3.51 -2.47 1.90
CA MET A 66 -4.60 -1.53 2.19
C MET A 66 -5.37 -1.00 0.97
N PRO A 67 -4.81 -0.89 -0.26
CA PRO A 67 -5.58 -0.49 -1.45
C PRO A 67 -6.71 -1.45 -1.85
N TYR A 68 -6.70 -2.65 -1.27
CA TYR A 68 -7.68 -3.71 -1.51
C TYR A 68 -8.61 -3.95 -0.31
N VAL A 69 -8.44 -3.18 0.78
CA VAL A 69 -9.22 -3.28 2.01
C VAL A 69 -10.21 -2.12 2.08
N ASN A 70 -11.50 -2.44 2.27
CA ASN A 70 -12.50 -1.43 2.62
C ASN A 70 -12.52 -1.23 4.14
N ASP A 71 -11.51 -0.50 4.63
CA ASP A 71 -11.27 -0.20 6.04
C ASP A 71 -12.45 0.53 6.70
N ARG A 72 -13.06 1.49 6.02
CA ARG A 72 -14.24 2.19 6.53
C ARG A 72 -15.42 1.25 6.72
N TYR A 73 -15.70 0.39 5.74
CA TYR A 73 -16.77 -0.60 5.87
C TYR A 73 -16.48 -1.57 7.02
N ALA A 74 -15.25 -2.07 7.11
CA ALA A 74 -14.82 -2.96 8.19
C ALA A 74 -14.95 -2.30 9.57
N ALA A 75 -14.51 -1.05 9.71
CA ALA A 75 -14.64 -0.25 10.93
C ALA A 75 -16.10 -0.10 11.35
N LEU A 76 -16.98 0.32 10.43
CA LEU A 76 -18.41 0.48 10.73
C LEU A 76 -19.09 -0.84 11.08
N LYS A 77 -18.67 -1.94 10.44
CA LYS A 77 -19.14 -3.29 10.81
C LYS A 77 -18.66 -3.71 12.19
N LEU A 78 -17.43 -3.38 12.56
CA LEU A 78 -16.89 -3.64 13.88
C LEU A 78 -17.60 -2.86 14.98
N LEU A 79 -17.96 -1.58 14.74
CA LEU A 79 -18.76 -0.78 15.69
C LEU A 79 -20.13 -1.42 15.96
N GLY A 80 -20.75 -2.00 14.94
CA GLY A 80 -21.99 -2.74 15.06
C GLY A 80 -23.09 -1.90 15.74
N PRO A 81 -23.75 -2.41 16.80
CA PRO A 81 -24.78 -1.67 17.53
C PRO A 81 -24.32 -0.33 18.13
N ASN A 82 -23.03 -0.20 18.47
CA ASN A 82 -22.47 1.02 19.04
C ASN A 82 -22.47 2.21 18.07
N LEU A 83 -22.65 1.95 16.77
CA LEU A 83 -22.79 3.00 15.77
C LEU A 83 -24.09 3.81 15.97
N LYS A 84 -25.13 3.18 16.53
CA LYS A 84 -26.44 3.83 16.69
C LYS A 84 -26.38 4.91 17.78
N GLY A 85 -26.55 6.17 17.38
CA GLY A 85 -26.54 7.31 18.29
C GLY A 85 -25.13 7.83 18.62
N ALA A 86 -24.08 7.24 18.04
CA ALA A 86 -22.73 7.78 18.13
C ALA A 86 -22.63 9.11 17.38
N LYS A 87 -21.80 10.03 17.89
CA LYS A 87 -21.47 11.27 17.18
C LYS A 87 -20.66 10.94 15.93
N ARG A 88 -20.88 11.70 14.87
CA ARG A 88 -20.20 11.45 13.59
C ARG A 88 -18.69 11.62 13.73
N GLU A 89 -18.26 12.58 14.54
CA GLU A 89 -16.87 12.92 14.80
C GLU A 89 -16.15 11.74 15.45
N ASP A 90 -16.72 11.18 16.53
CA ASP A 90 -16.17 10.01 17.23
C ASP A 90 -16.08 8.78 16.32
N VAL A 91 -17.05 8.59 15.41
CA VAL A 91 -17.03 7.50 14.44
C VAL A 91 -15.89 7.68 13.43
N LEU A 92 -15.64 8.89 12.96
CA LEU A 92 -14.53 9.16 12.03
C LEU A 92 -13.17 8.97 12.72
N GLU A 93 -13.03 9.46 13.95
CA GLU A 93 -11.83 9.22 14.76
C GLU A 93 -11.57 7.73 14.97
N PHE A 94 -12.62 6.95 15.25
CA PHE A 94 -12.53 5.50 15.33
C PHE A 94 -12.10 4.86 14.00
N VAL A 95 -12.65 5.29 12.87
CA VAL A 95 -12.30 4.76 11.54
C VAL A 95 -10.81 5.00 11.24
N ASP A 96 -10.31 6.19 11.55
CA ASP A 96 -8.90 6.55 11.33
C ASP A 96 -7.97 5.74 12.25
N ALA A 97 -8.33 5.60 13.53
CA ALA A 97 -7.59 4.77 14.48
C ALA A 97 -7.62 3.28 14.10
N PHE A 98 -8.76 2.79 13.60
CA PHE A 98 -8.90 1.42 13.12
C PHE A 98 -8.03 1.16 11.90
N ARG A 99 -7.97 2.09 10.95
CA ARG A 99 -7.06 2.01 9.80
C ARG A 99 -5.60 1.94 10.26
N ALA A 100 -5.20 2.84 11.16
CA ALA A 100 -3.84 2.86 11.70
C ALA A 100 -3.49 1.56 12.42
N TYR A 101 -4.45 0.98 13.14
CA TYR A 101 -4.31 -0.31 13.80
C TYR A 101 -4.06 -1.45 12.80
N LEU A 102 -4.83 -1.51 11.69
CA LEU A 102 -4.62 -2.53 10.65
C LEU A 102 -3.21 -2.48 10.04
N ILE A 103 -2.63 -1.29 9.93
CA ILE A 103 -1.29 -1.09 9.37
C ILE A 103 -0.18 -1.49 10.38
N ALA A 104 -0.43 -1.30 11.67
CA ALA A 104 0.56 -1.48 12.72
C ALA A 104 0.59 -2.87 13.36
N SER A 105 -0.42 -3.70 13.11
CA SER A 105 -0.61 -5.02 13.74
C SER A 105 0.11 -6.16 13.05
#